data_AF-A0A355D6L8-F1
#
_entry.id   AF-A0A355D6L8-F1
#
_cell.length_a   1.000
_cell.length_b   1.000
_cell.length_c   1.000
_cell.angle_alpha   90.00
_cell.angle_beta   90.00
_cell.angle_gamma   90.00
#
_symmetry.space_group_name_H-M   'P 1'
#
loop_
_entity.id
_entity.type
_entity.pdbx_description
1 polymer ?
#
loop_
_entity_poly.entity_id
_entity_poly.type
_entity_poly.pdbx_seq_one_letter_code
_entity_poly.pdbx_strand_id
1 'polypeptide(L)'
;PAVKEFSTVPSNHNVSTLGTMSTYSVGTTVDNFANIQYNKKPPIFRALYSGDARKTDIAQYLEPSRYKNDKNGIYMFMKLNFIQDISVSTLNNVLVGKGTLSSMGQAFYDACKTNNVNQAYAVAHALLETGNGTSTLAKGVDYKKEDGTTVKVYNFFGICAFDNSPVSSGAESAYKNGWTSPEAAIKGGIKWIAENYIHSDKNAKNPRPAQDTIYEMRWNVHNYSSPWHQYATDIVWSYKQVTNIKLIMDKHSNVKPQFEIPVYK
;
A
#
# COMPACT_ATOMS: atom_id res chain seq x y z
N PRO A 1 -12.53 -10.48 0.66
CA PRO A 1 -12.01 -11.84 0.43
C PRO A 1 -11.22 -12.31 1.66
N ALA A 2 -11.63 -13.42 2.29
CA ALA A 2 -10.81 -14.06 3.30
C ALA A 2 -9.46 -14.39 2.67
N VAL A 3 -8.38 -13.83 3.21
CA VAL A 3 -7.03 -14.19 2.80
C VAL A 3 -6.91 -15.68 3.15
N LYS A 4 -6.79 -16.54 2.13
CA LYS A 4 -6.54 -17.97 2.33
C LYS A 4 -5.38 -18.11 3.31
N GLU A 5 -5.53 -18.95 4.33
CA GLU A 5 -4.35 -19.45 5.02
C GLU A 5 -3.43 -20.02 3.93
N PHE A 6 -2.23 -19.46 3.80
CA PHE A 6 -1.21 -19.97 2.90
C PHE A 6 -0.62 -21.27 3.49
N SER A 7 -1.46 -22.25 3.77
CA SER A 7 -1.05 -23.64 4.02
C SER A 7 -0.83 -24.41 2.72
N THR A 8 -1.11 -23.81 1.55
CA THR A 8 -0.95 -24.49 0.26
C THR A 8 0.19 -23.93 -0.58
N VAL A 9 1.02 -24.86 -1.03
CA VAL A 9 2.06 -24.86 -2.07
C VAL A 9 1.85 -23.78 -3.14
N PRO A 10 2.91 -23.09 -3.61
CA PRO A 10 2.81 -22.14 -4.73
C PRO A 10 2.06 -22.76 -5.92
N SER A 11 1.00 -22.10 -6.37
CA SER A 11 0.39 -22.41 -7.65
C SER A 11 1.37 -21.98 -8.74
N ASN A 12 1.93 -22.97 -9.45
CA ASN A 12 2.84 -22.74 -10.58
C ASN A 12 2.05 -22.21 -11.77
N HIS A 13 1.76 -20.90 -11.81
CA HIS A 13 1.29 -20.26 -13.04
C HIS A 13 2.48 -19.79 -13.88
N ASN A 14 2.38 -19.95 -15.20
CA ASN A 14 3.33 -19.33 -16.12
C ASN A 14 3.02 -17.84 -16.21
N VAL A 15 3.66 -17.06 -15.34
CA VAL A 15 3.52 -15.60 -15.27
C VAL A 15 4.56 -14.86 -16.09
N SER A 16 5.48 -15.57 -16.76
CA SER A 16 6.55 -14.97 -17.58
C SER A 16 6.02 -14.10 -18.73
N THR A 17 4.77 -14.29 -19.12
CA THR A 17 4.08 -13.51 -20.15
C THR A 17 3.34 -12.28 -19.62
N LEU A 18 3.22 -12.11 -18.29
CA LEU A 18 2.47 -10.99 -17.70
C LEU A 18 3.18 -9.66 -17.90
N GLY A 19 4.51 -9.62 -17.82
CA GLY A 19 5.27 -8.38 -17.84
C GLY A 19 6.78 -8.61 -17.76
N THR A 20 7.54 -7.53 -17.58
CA THR A 20 8.99 -7.61 -17.42
C THR A 20 9.35 -7.86 -15.97
N MET A 21 10.32 -8.73 -15.71
CA MET A 21 10.79 -9.06 -14.36
C MET A 21 12.26 -8.65 -14.21
N SER A 22 12.56 -7.88 -13.17
CA SER A 22 13.90 -7.63 -12.66
C SER A 22 14.04 -8.19 -11.25
N THR A 23 15.27 -8.31 -10.77
CA THR A 23 15.59 -8.79 -9.42
C THR A 23 16.61 -7.89 -8.74
N TYR A 24 16.58 -7.82 -7.43
CA TYR A 24 17.63 -7.20 -6.61
C TYR A 24 17.98 -8.07 -5.41
N SER A 25 19.25 -8.05 -5.00
CA SER A 25 19.73 -8.86 -3.89
C SER A 25 19.40 -8.21 -2.54
N VAL A 26 18.85 -9.00 -1.63
CA VAL A 26 18.68 -8.63 -0.22
C VAL A 26 19.81 -9.28 0.58
N GLY A 27 20.57 -8.48 1.32
CA GLY A 27 21.84 -8.91 1.94
C GLY A 27 21.72 -9.89 3.12
N THR A 28 20.58 -10.52 3.33
CA THR A 28 20.28 -11.43 4.44
C THR A 28 19.37 -12.58 3.98
N THR A 29 19.21 -13.62 4.80
CA THR A 29 18.29 -14.74 4.53
C THR A 29 16.86 -14.38 4.97
N VAL A 30 15.86 -15.07 4.45
CA VAL A 30 14.46 -14.92 4.89
C VAL A 30 14.33 -15.19 6.40
N ASP A 31 14.97 -16.24 6.91
CA ASP A 31 14.88 -16.62 8.33
C ASP A 31 15.47 -15.57 9.27
N ASN A 32 16.62 -14.98 8.89
CA ASN A 32 17.23 -13.93 9.69
C ASN A 32 16.40 -12.66 9.65
N PHE A 33 15.90 -12.27 8.48
CA PHE A 33 15.04 -11.10 8.37
C PHE A 33 13.72 -11.27 9.11
N ALA A 34 13.09 -12.44 9.02
CA ALA A 34 11.90 -12.79 9.80
C ALA A 34 12.16 -12.69 11.31
N ASN A 35 13.35 -13.09 11.76
CA ASN A 35 13.77 -12.94 13.16
C ASN A 35 13.87 -11.47 13.58
N ILE A 36 14.45 -10.62 12.73
CA ILE A 36 14.53 -9.17 12.99
C ILE A 36 13.13 -8.57 13.10
N GLN A 37 12.24 -8.89 12.14
CA GLN A 37 10.86 -8.41 12.12
C GLN A 37 10.06 -8.88 13.35
N TYR A 38 10.19 -10.15 13.73
CA TYR A 38 9.51 -10.74 14.89
C TYR A 38 9.87 -10.04 16.21
N ASN A 39 11.12 -9.59 16.35
CA ASN A 39 11.61 -8.94 17.57
C ASN A 39 11.34 -7.43 17.63
N LYS A 40 10.69 -6.83 16.62
CA LYS A 40 10.34 -5.41 16.62
C LYS A 40 9.35 -5.04 17.74
N LYS A 41 9.39 -3.78 18.15
CA LYS A 41 8.44 -3.16 19.09
C LYS A 41 7.81 -1.90 18.46
N PRO A 42 6.47 -1.75 18.48
CA PRO A 42 5.49 -2.76 18.89
C PRO A 42 5.55 -4.02 17.99
N PRO A 43 5.06 -5.18 18.47
CA PRO A 43 5.02 -6.40 17.67
C PRO A 43 4.27 -6.20 16.34
N ILE A 44 4.69 -6.91 15.30
CA ILE A 44 3.95 -6.92 14.03
C ILE A 44 2.75 -7.86 14.13
N PHE A 45 1.63 -7.43 13.56
CA PHE A 45 0.33 -8.08 13.77
C PHE A 45 -0.02 -9.04 12.64
N ARG A 46 -0.85 -10.03 12.98
CA ARG A 46 -1.59 -10.84 12.01
C ARG A 46 -3.07 -10.50 12.16
N ALA A 47 -3.53 -9.49 11.41
CA ALA A 47 -4.86 -8.89 11.59
C ALA A 47 -6.03 -9.90 11.44
N LEU A 48 -5.81 -11.02 10.73
CA LEU A 48 -6.81 -12.10 10.56
C LEU A 48 -7.13 -12.86 11.85
N TYR A 49 -6.25 -12.87 12.86
CA TYR A 49 -6.39 -13.66 14.09
C TYR A 49 -6.33 -12.80 15.36
N SER A 50 -6.37 -11.48 15.21
CA SER A 50 -6.32 -10.52 16.32
C SER A 50 -5.19 -10.79 17.32
N GLY A 51 -3.97 -10.98 16.82
CA GLY A 51 -2.80 -11.22 17.65
C GLY A 51 -1.46 -11.01 16.95
N ASP A 52 -0.38 -11.11 17.73
CA ASP A 52 0.99 -10.98 17.26
C ASP A 52 1.33 -12.06 16.23
N ALA A 53 2.09 -11.69 15.20
CA ALA A 53 2.52 -12.62 14.17
C ALA A 53 3.59 -13.58 14.70
N ARG A 54 3.46 -14.87 14.35
CA ARG A 54 4.52 -15.85 14.62
C ARG A 54 5.68 -15.63 13.65
N LYS A 55 6.92 -15.91 14.06
CA LYS A 55 8.09 -15.87 13.17
C LYS A 55 7.88 -16.66 11.88
N THR A 56 7.24 -17.83 11.96
CA THR A 56 6.93 -18.67 10.80
C THR A 56 5.91 -18.04 9.85
N ASP A 57 4.94 -17.28 10.37
CA ASP A 57 4.01 -16.52 9.52
C ASP A 57 4.75 -15.39 8.81
N ILE A 58 5.64 -14.70 9.51
CA ILE A 58 6.44 -13.60 8.95
C ILE A 58 7.33 -14.10 7.81
N ALA A 59 8.11 -15.16 8.05
CA ALA A 59 8.97 -15.77 7.05
C ALA A 59 8.20 -16.14 5.77
N GLN A 60 6.99 -16.67 5.95
CA GLN A 60 6.11 -17.05 4.86
C GLN A 60 5.70 -15.87 3.95
N TYR A 61 5.47 -14.67 4.50
CA TYR A 61 5.14 -13.47 3.71
C TYR A 61 6.37 -12.73 3.17
N LEU A 62 7.56 -13.04 3.70
CA LEU A 62 8.84 -12.55 3.19
C LEU A 62 9.36 -13.39 2.01
N GLU A 63 8.93 -14.64 1.87
CA GLU A 63 9.49 -15.56 0.87
C GLU A 63 8.96 -15.28 -0.55
N PRO A 64 9.75 -14.65 -1.45
CA PRO A 64 9.25 -14.19 -2.75
C PRO A 64 8.91 -15.34 -3.68
N SER A 65 9.56 -16.50 -3.52
CA SER A 65 9.30 -17.70 -4.33
C SER A 65 7.86 -18.21 -4.21
N ARG A 66 7.16 -17.90 -3.11
CA ARG A 66 5.74 -18.27 -2.91
C ARG A 66 4.78 -17.44 -3.76
N TYR A 67 5.19 -16.24 -4.15
CA TYR A 67 4.31 -15.24 -4.76
C TYR A 67 4.68 -14.93 -6.20
N LYS A 68 5.95 -15.09 -6.56
CA LYS A 68 6.45 -14.73 -7.89
C LYS A 68 5.77 -15.47 -9.02
N ASN A 69 5.23 -16.67 -8.78
CA ASN A 69 4.48 -17.47 -9.76
C ASN A 69 2.95 -17.45 -9.49
N ASP A 70 2.48 -16.73 -8.47
CA ASP A 70 1.05 -16.55 -8.23
C ASP A 70 0.52 -15.40 -9.10
N LYS A 71 -0.60 -15.65 -9.80
CA LYS A 71 -1.20 -14.70 -10.73
C LYS A 71 -1.58 -13.36 -10.09
N ASN A 72 -1.88 -13.38 -8.78
CA ASN A 72 -2.19 -12.18 -8.01
C ASN A 72 -0.95 -11.74 -7.21
N GLY A 73 -0.31 -12.66 -6.50
CA GLY A 73 0.82 -12.41 -5.60
C GLY A 73 1.98 -11.68 -6.26
N ILE A 74 2.24 -11.91 -7.55
CA ILE A 74 3.28 -11.20 -8.30
C ILE A 74 3.09 -9.67 -8.29
N TYR A 75 1.84 -9.17 -8.19
CA TYR A 75 1.56 -7.73 -8.13
C TYR A 75 2.02 -7.07 -6.82
N MET A 76 2.43 -7.82 -5.79
CA MET A 76 3.13 -7.22 -4.65
C MET A 76 4.49 -6.63 -5.04
N PHE A 77 5.09 -7.17 -6.12
CA PHE A 77 6.39 -6.77 -6.65
C PHE A 77 6.26 -5.81 -7.84
N MET A 78 5.05 -5.38 -8.19
CA MET A 78 4.85 -4.43 -9.29
C MET A 78 5.42 -3.06 -8.91
N LYS A 79 6.15 -2.44 -9.83
CA LYS A 79 6.63 -1.06 -9.70
C LYS A 79 5.45 -0.10 -9.56
N LEU A 80 5.44 0.69 -8.50
CA LEU A 80 4.34 1.61 -8.19
C LEU A 80 4.42 2.90 -8.99
N ASN A 81 5.56 3.20 -9.59
CA ASN A 81 5.72 4.28 -10.58
C ASN A 81 5.46 3.84 -12.04
N PHE A 82 5.07 2.59 -12.28
CA PHE A 82 4.69 2.15 -13.62
C PHE A 82 3.31 2.70 -14.00
N ILE A 83 3.25 3.67 -14.91
CA ILE A 83 1.99 4.34 -15.31
C ILE A 83 1.37 3.70 -16.55
N GLN A 84 0.05 3.51 -16.53
CA GLN A 84 -0.73 2.94 -17.65
C GLN A 84 -1.91 3.78 -18.10
N ASP A 85 -1.97 5.04 -17.68
CA ASP A 85 -3.01 5.96 -18.12
C ASP A 85 -4.46 5.41 -18.04
N ILE A 86 -4.77 4.72 -16.94
CA ILE A 86 -6.09 4.12 -16.73
C ILE A 86 -7.13 5.23 -16.72
N SER A 87 -8.10 5.15 -17.64
CA SER A 87 -9.08 6.22 -17.85
C SER A 87 -9.93 6.49 -16.61
N VAL A 88 -10.35 7.75 -16.46
CA VAL A 88 -11.24 8.20 -15.38
C VAL A 88 -12.54 7.38 -15.34
N SER A 89 -13.09 7.01 -16.50
CA SER A 89 -14.29 6.16 -16.59
C SER A 89 -14.05 4.77 -16.02
N THR A 90 -12.91 4.15 -16.32
CA THR A 90 -12.53 2.85 -15.74
C THR A 90 -12.35 2.94 -14.22
N LEU A 91 -11.71 4.01 -13.73
CA LEU A 91 -11.56 4.24 -12.28
C LEU A 91 -12.92 4.43 -11.61
N ASN A 92 -13.80 5.25 -12.17
CA ASN A 92 -15.15 5.47 -11.65
C ASN A 92 -15.97 4.17 -11.61
N ASN A 93 -15.86 3.32 -12.63
CA ASN A 93 -16.54 2.02 -12.67
C ASN A 93 -16.10 1.09 -11.53
N VAL A 94 -14.82 1.12 -11.15
CA VAL A 94 -14.29 0.35 -10.02
C VAL A 94 -14.78 0.92 -8.68
N LEU A 95 -14.96 2.25 -8.63
CA LEU A 95 -15.33 3.00 -7.44
C LEU A 95 -16.85 3.02 -7.17
N VAL A 96 -17.68 2.42 -8.04
CA VAL A 96 -19.13 2.31 -7.79
C VAL A 96 -19.41 1.60 -6.46
N GLY A 97 -20.22 2.23 -5.60
CA GLY A 97 -20.63 1.69 -4.31
C GLY A 97 -19.52 1.67 -3.25
N LYS A 98 -18.43 2.42 -3.46
CA LYS A 98 -17.26 2.47 -2.55
C LYS A 98 -17.33 3.68 -1.60
N GLY A 99 -18.50 3.94 -1.04
CA GLY A 99 -18.72 5.02 -0.07
C GLY A 99 -18.27 6.38 -0.61
N THR A 100 -17.53 7.14 0.18
CA THR A 100 -16.99 8.47 -0.19
C THR A 100 -16.06 8.43 -1.40
N LEU A 101 -15.50 7.27 -1.74
CA LEU A 101 -14.63 7.12 -2.91
C LEU A 101 -15.43 7.00 -4.22
N SER A 102 -16.76 6.85 -4.16
CA SER A 102 -17.59 6.77 -5.37
C SER A 102 -17.44 8.03 -6.22
N SER A 103 -17.30 7.87 -7.53
CA SER A 103 -17.11 8.96 -8.49
C SER A 103 -15.80 9.77 -8.35
N MET A 104 -14.87 9.34 -7.49
CA MET A 104 -13.59 10.04 -7.27
C MET A 104 -12.49 9.72 -8.31
N GLY A 105 -12.83 9.06 -9.43
CA GLY A 105 -11.88 8.62 -10.44
C GLY A 105 -11.01 9.76 -11.02
N GLN A 106 -11.57 10.98 -11.15
CA GLN A 106 -10.81 12.14 -11.62
C GLN A 106 -9.73 12.55 -10.61
N ALA A 107 -10.05 12.56 -9.31
CA ALA A 107 -9.09 12.92 -8.28
C ALA A 107 -7.92 11.93 -8.23
N PHE A 108 -8.19 10.63 -8.34
CA PHE A 108 -7.15 9.60 -8.46
C PHE A 108 -6.31 9.80 -9.73
N TYR A 109 -6.97 9.97 -10.89
CA TYR A 109 -6.28 10.15 -12.17
C TYR A 109 -5.29 11.33 -12.13
N ASP A 110 -5.77 12.52 -11.73
CA ASP A 110 -4.96 13.73 -11.64
C ASP A 110 -3.76 13.52 -10.71
N ALA A 111 -4.02 13.06 -9.49
CA ALA A 111 -3.00 12.91 -8.45
C ALA A 111 -1.92 11.90 -8.86
N CYS A 112 -2.33 10.76 -9.40
CA CYS A 112 -1.44 9.71 -9.88
C CYS A 112 -0.55 10.19 -11.03
N LYS A 113 -1.13 10.90 -12.00
CA LYS A 113 -0.38 11.49 -13.12
C LYS A 113 0.64 12.52 -12.63
N THR A 114 0.22 13.44 -11.77
CA THR A 114 1.11 14.50 -11.23
C THR A 114 2.27 13.92 -10.43
N ASN A 115 2.03 12.86 -9.65
CA ASN A 115 3.03 12.34 -8.71
C ASN A 115 3.74 11.07 -9.22
N ASN A 116 3.52 10.68 -10.48
CA ASN A 116 4.07 9.45 -11.06
C ASN A 116 3.79 8.21 -10.19
N VAL A 117 2.52 8.00 -9.84
CA VAL A 117 2.03 6.85 -9.05
C VAL A 117 1.00 6.07 -9.87
N ASN A 118 1.10 4.75 -9.90
CA ASN A 118 0.19 3.86 -10.62
C ASN A 118 -1.25 3.98 -10.09
N GLN A 119 -2.21 4.24 -10.99
CA GLN A 119 -3.62 4.43 -10.63
C GLN A 119 -4.26 3.20 -9.98
N ALA A 120 -3.94 2.00 -10.45
CA ALA A 120 -4.50 0.76 -9.91
C ALA A 120 -4.05 0.53 -8.46
N TYR A 121 -2.77 0.79 -8.16
CA TYR A 121 -2.24 0.78 -6.80
C TYR A 121 -2.95 1.80 -5.92
N ALA A 122 -3.00 3.08 -6.31
CA ALA A 122 -3.57 4.13 -5.47
C ALA A 122 -5.04 3.85 -5.10
N VAL A 123 -5.84 3.39 -6.06
CA VAL A 123 -7.24 2.99 -5.80
C VAL A 123 -7.30 1.76 -4.90
N ALA A 124 -6.53 0.71 -5.17
CA ALA A 124 -6.55 -0.51 -4.36
C ALA A 124 -6.14 -0.25 -2.90
N HIS A 125 -5.15 0.61 -2.71
CA HIS A 125 -4.67 1.03 -1.40
C HIS A 125 -5.75 1.82 -0.65
N ALA A 126 -6.32 2.85 -1.27
CA ALA A 126 -7.42 3.60 -0.65
C ALA A 126 -8.60 2.69 -0.29
N LEU A 127 -8.99 1.76 -1.16
CA LEU A 127 -10.08 0.81 -0.88
C LEU A 127 -9.79 -0.08 0.33
N LEU A 128 -8.53 -0.51 0.51
CA LEU A 128 -8.13 -1.32 1.66
C LEU A 128 -8.21 -0.51 2.96
N GLU A 129 -7.55 0.64 3.02
CA GLU A 129 -7.41 1.46 4.24
C GLU A 129 -8.75 2.01 4.74
N THR A 130 -9.69 2.20 3.82
CA THR A 130 -10.98 2.84 4.12
C THR A 130 -12.12 1.85 4.27
N GLY A 131 -11.86 0.54 4.07
CA GLY A 131 -12.92 -0.47 4.00
C GLY A 131 -13.95 -0.12 2.92
N ASN A 132 -13.49 0.07 1.67
CA ASN A 132 -14.32 0.54 0.54
C ASN A 132 -14.96 1.92 0.79
N GLY A 133 -14.20 2.88 1.33
CA GLY A 133 -14.62 4.27 1.51
C GLY A 133 -15.64 4.48 2.64
N THR A 134 -15.73 3.55 3.60
CA THR A 134 -16.77 3.57 4.64
C THR A 134 -16.24 3.77 6.07
N SER A 135 -14.92 3.77 6.26
CA SER A 135 -14.28 4.07 7.55
C SER A 135 -14.63 5.47 8.05
N THR A 136 -14.52 5.70 9.36
CA THR A 136 -14.83 6.99 9.98
C THR A 136 -14.03 8.14 9.35
N LEU A 137 -12.72 7.96 9.15
CA LEU A 137 -11.85 8.95 8.50
C LEU A 137 -12.20 9.17 7.01
N ALA A 138 -12.68 8.13 6.32
CA ALA A 138 -13.09 8.23 4.92
C ALA A 138 -14.45 8.94 4.75
N LYS A 139 -15.37 8.78 5.71
CA LYS A 139 -16.66 9.50 5.76
C LYS A 139 -16.48 10.98 6.15
N GLY A 140 -15.32 11.31 6.70
CA GLY A 140 -14.98 12.65 7.16
C GLY A 140 -15.26 12.83 8.64
N VAL A 141 -14.35 13.54 9.31
CA VAL A 141 -14.40 13.84 10.75
C VAL A 141 -14.42 15.35 10.94
N ASP A 142 -15.25 15.85 11.84
CA ASP A 142 -15.22 17.26 12.21
C ASP A 142 -14.06 17.51 13.17
N TYR A 143 -13.06 18.24 12.70
CA TYR A 143 -11.89 18.63 13.48
C TYR A 143 -12.13 20.01 14.10
N LYS A 144 -11.98 20.11 15.42
CA LYS A 144 -12.12 21.38 16.16
C LYS A 144 -10.78 22.13 16.16
N LYS A 145 -10.79 23.34 15.61
CA LYS A 145 -9.65 24.25 15.60
C LYS A 145 -9.48 24.94 16.96
N GLU A 146 -8.32 25.56 17.16
CA GLU A 146 -8.00 26.33 18.37
C GLU A 146 -8.96 27.51 18.59
N ASP A 147 -9.44 28.14 17.51
CA ASP A 147 -10.42 29.24 17.55
C ASP A 147 -11.86 28.79 17.89
N GLY A 148 -12.07 27.50 18.14
CA GLY A 148 -13.37 26.91 18.46
C GLY A 148 -14.24 26.55 17.26
N THR A 149 -13.85 26.92 16.04
CA THR A 149 -14.57 26.53 14.81
C THR A 149 -14.27 25.09 14.42
N THR A 150 -15.13 24.49 13.60
CA THR A 150 -14.94 23.12 13.08
C THR A 150 -14.68 23.14 11.58
N VAL A 151 -13.92 22.15 11.12
CA VAL A 151 -13.73 21.88 9.68
C VAL A 151 -13.79 20.37 9.46
N LYS A 152 -14.53 19.94 8.44
CA LYS A 152 -14.60 18.53 8.08
C LYS A 152 -13.32 18.14 7.33
N VAL A 153 -12.68 17.06 7.75
CA VAL A 153 -11.43 16.55 7.18
C VAL A 153 -11.53 15.08 6.83
N TYR A 154 -10.76 14.63 5.84
CA TYR A 154 -10.82 13.27 5.30
C TYR A 154 -9.42 12.65 5.22
N ASN A 155 -9.32 11.33 5.42
CA ASN A 155 -8.06 10.59 5.26
C ASN A 155 -8.34 9.21 4.69
N PHE A 156 -7.88 8.96 3.46
CA PHE A 156 -8.16 7.72 2.72
C PHE A 156 -7.03 6.69 2.73
N PHE A 157 -5.90 7.00 3.36
CA PHE A 157 -4.71 6.16 3.29
C PHE A 157 -4.16 5.79 4.68
N GLY A 158 -4.90 6.11 5.75
CA GLY A 158 -4.46 5.87 7.13
C GLY A 158 -3.20 6.65 7.52
N ILE A 159 -2.87 7.74 6.79
CA ILE A 159 -1.62 8.48 7.01
C ILE A 159 -1.66 9.10 8.40
N CYS A 160 -0.65 8.76 9.22
CA CYS A 160 -0.52 9.20 10.61
C CYS A 160 -1.73 8.88 11.52
N ALA A 161 -2.46 7.79 11.24
CA ALA A 161 -3.49 7.26 12.13
C ALA A 161 -2.88 6.21 13.08
N PHE A 162 -2.45 6.64 14.27
CA PHE A 162 -1.74 5.77 15.22
C PHE A 162 -2.69 4.83 16.00
N ASP A 163 -2.24 3.63 16.36
CA ASP A 163 -3.06 2.57 16.96
C ASP A 163 -3.86 3.00 18.20
N ASN A 164 -3.31 3.86 19.05
CA ASN A 164 -3.96 4.32 20.29
C ASN A 164 -4.95 5.48 20.08
N SER A 165 -4.96 6.10 18.90
CA SER A 165 -5.71 7.31 18.60
C SER A 165 -6.01 7.47 17.11
N PRO A 166 -6.43 6.41 16.38
CA PRO A 166 -6.34 6.39 14.93
C PRO A 166 -7.22 7.46 14.27
N VAL A 167 -8.39 7.73 14.84
CA VAL A 167 -9.31 8.75 14.34
C VAL A 167 -8.79 10.16 14.63
N SER A 168 -8.39 10.47 15.87
CA SER A 168 -7.97 11.83 16.23
C SER A 168 -6.63 12.21 15.61
N SER A 169 -5.62 11.33 15.64
CA SER A 169 -4.32 11.56 15.00
C SER A 169 -4.41 11.64 13.48
N GLY A 170 -5.23 10.78 12.87
CA GLY A 170 -5.50 10.82 11.44
C GLY A 170 -6.24 12.09 11.00
N ALA A 171 -7.20 12.56 11.80
CA ALA A 171 -7.93 13.81 11.54
C ALA A 171 -7.06 15.05 11.73
N GLU A 172 -6.23 15.10 12.78
CA GLU A 172 -5.25 16.17 12.97
C GLU A 172 -4.28 16.26 11.79
N SER A 173 -3.78 15.13 11.32
CA SER A 173 -2.89 15.06 10.15
C SER A 173 -3.60 15.53 8.88
N ALA A 174 -4.84 15.12 8.67
CA ALA A 174 -5.66 15.59 7.55
C ALA A 174 -5.87 17.12 7.60
N TYR A 175 -6.17 17.67 8.78
CA TYR A 175 -6.28 19.12 8.98
C TYR A 175 -4.98 19.85 8.62
N LYS A 176 -3.83 19.41 9.17
CA LYS A 176 -2.52 20.02 8.90
C LYS A 176 -2.12 19.99 7.43
N ASN A 177 -2.61 19.02 6.67
CA ASN A 177 -2.36 18.90 5.23
C ASN A 177 -3.46 19.51 4.34
N GLY A 178 -4.47 20.17 4.93
CA GLY A 178 -5.55 20.81 4.18
C GLY A 178 -6.50 19.85 3.47
N TRP A 179 -6.66 18.62 4.00
CA TRP A 179 -7.53 17.59 3.42
C TRP A 179 -9.00 17.79 3.81
N THR A 180 -9.55 18.95 3.42
CA THR A 180 -10.88 19.43 3.80
C THR A 180 -12.00 19.04 2.83
N SER A 181 -11.66 18.30 1.77
CA SER A 181 -12.61 17.63 0.88
C SER A 181 -12.10 16.22 0.51
N PRO A 182 -12.96 15.32 0.01
CA PRO A 182 -12.52 14.03 -0.51
C PRO A 182 -11.43 14.15 -1.58
N GLU A 183 -11.59 15.06 -2.54
CA GLU A 183 -10.62 15.27 -3.62
C GLU A 183 -9.28 15.76 -3.08
N ALA A 184 -9.29 16.69 -2.12
CA ALA A 184 -8.09 17.20 -1.47
C ALA A 184 -7.34 16.09 -0.71
N ALA A 185 -8.08 15.23 0.00
CA ALA A 185 -7.50 14.10 0.73
C ALA A 185 -6.91 13.03 -0.20
N ILE A 186 -7.55 12.75 -1.35
CA ILE A 186 -6.99 11.83 -2.37
C ILE A 186 -5.71 12.42 -2.96
N LYS A 187 -5.77 13.67 -3.42
CA LYS A 187 -4.62 14.36 -4.06
C LYS A 187 -3.44 14.48 -3.10
N GLY A 188 -3.69 14.95 -1.88
CA GLY A 188 -2.66 15.12 -0.87
C GLY A 188 -2.11 13.81 -0.31
N GLY A 189 -2.96 12.80 -0.13
CA GLY A 189 -2.53 11.47 0.33
C GLY A 189 -1.65 10.76 -0.69
N ILE A 190 -2.00 10.79 -1.97
CA ILE A 190 -1.17 10.23 -3.06
C ILE A 190 0.16 10.96 -3.16
N LYS A 191 0.16 12.31 -3.09
CA LYS A 191 1.39 13.10 -3.04
C LYS A 191 2.27 12.67 -1.86
N TRP A 192 1.69 12.55 -0.66
CA TRP A 192 2.42 12.14 0.52
C TRP A 192 3.03 10.74 0.36
N ILE A 193 2.29 9.77 -0.19
CA ILE A 193 2.81 8.42 -0.49
C ILE A 193 3.95 8.47 -1.50
N ALA A 194 3.81 9.29 -2.55
CA ALA A 194 4.84 9.45 -3.57
C ALA A 194 6.14 9.97 -2.95
N GLU A 195 6.07 11.08 -2.22
CA GLU A 195 7.23 11.73 -1.60
C GLU A 195 7.83 10.88 -0.47
N ASN A 196 6.99 10.13 0.27
CA ASN A 196 7.45 9.40 1.43
C ASN A 196 7.94 7.98 1.15
N TYR A 197 7.44 7.32 0.10
CA TYR A 197 7.78 5.94 -0.20
C TYR A 197 8.32 5.76 -1.63
N ILE A 198 7.50 6.04 -2.63
CA ILE A 198 7.75 5.64 -4.02
C ILE A 198 8.93 6.40 -4.64
N HIS A 199 8.97 7.71 -4.44
CA HIS A 199 9.98 8.63 -4.97
C HIS A 199 10.78 9.26 -3.85
N SER A 200 11.04 8.51 -2.78
CA SER A 200 11.76 9.04 -1.63
C SER A 200 13.12 9.61 -2.04
N ASP A 201 13.36 10.87 -1.68
CA ASP A 201 14.58 11.58 -2.01
C ASP A 201 15.76 11.08 -1.17
N LYS A 202 16.82 10.64 -1.86
CA LYS A 202 18.09 10.20 -1.25
C LYS A 202 18.92 11.37 -0.71
N ASN A 203 18.55 12.60 -1.01
CA ASN A 203 19.21 13.81 -0.53
C ASN A 203 18.40 14.54 0.55
N ALA A 204 17.22 14.03 0.94
CA ALA A 204 16.44 14.58 2.02
C ALA A 204 17.22 14.53 3.36
N LYS A 205 16.84 15.37 4.34
CA LYS A 205 17.45 15.40 5.67
C LYS A 205 17.51 14.03 6.36
N ASN A 206 16.54 13.15 6.06
CA ASN A 206 16.50 11.75 6.49
C ASN A 206 16.38 10.88 5.23
N PRO A 207 17.49 10.64 4.52
CA PRO A 207 17.46 9.96 3.24
C PRO A 207 17.10 8.50 3.44
N ARG A 208 16.27 7.97 2.56
CA ARG A 208 15.86 6.56 2.59
C ARG A 208 15.75 6.02 1.17
N PRO A 209 16.01 4.72 0.96
CA PRO A 209 15.76 4.07 -0.31
C PRO A 209 14.29 4.21 -0.71
N ALA A 210 14.04 4.39 -2.00
CA ALA A 210 12.69 4.29 -2.54
C ALA A 210 12.10 2.91 -2.22
N GLN A 211 10.83 2.91 -1.82
CA GLN A 211 10.00 1.73 -1.58
C GLN A 211 8.93 1.70 -2.67
N ASP A 212 9.31 1.27 -3.87
CA ASP A 212 8.54 1.42 -5.12
C ASP A 212 7.84 0.11 -5.52
N THR A 213 7.63 -0.77 -4.55
CA THR A 213 6.74 -1.92 -4.61
C THR A 213 5.98 -2.00 -3.29
N ILE A 214 4.78 -2.58 -3.28
CA ILE A 214 4.00 -2.75 -2.04
C ILE A 214 4.77 -3.65 -1.07
N TYR A 215 5.52 -4.61 -1.61
CA TYR A 215 6.43 -5.45 -0.84
C TYR A 215 7.50 -4.62 -0.10
N GLU A 216 8.19 -3.70 -0.80
CA GLU A 216 9.17 -2.81 -0.17
C GLU A 216 8.53 -1.85 0.84
N MET A 217 7.34 -1.31 0.53
CA MET A 217 6.60 -0.45 1.47
C MET A 217 6.28 -1.17 2.77
N ARG A 218 5.89 -2.45 2.70
CA ARG A 218 5.60 -3.26 3.89
C ARG A 218 6.86 -3.63 4.65
N TRP A 219 7.91 -4.05 3.96
CA TRP A 219 9.02 -4.76 4.61
C TRP A 219 10.27 -3.92 4.82
N ASN A 220 10.47 -2.85 4.03
CA ASN A 220 11.71 -2.06 3.97
C ASN A 220 12.96 -2.95 3.90
N VAL A 221 12.99 -3.84 2.89
CA VAL A 221 14.08 -4.80 2.72
C VAL A 221 15.43 -4.16 2.38
N HIS A 222 15.43 -2.94 1.85
CA HIS A 222 16.66 -2.19 1.59
C HIS A 222 17.41 -1.83 2.88
N ASN A 223 16.71 -1.78 4.01
CA ASN A 223 17.29 -1.55 5.34
C ASN A 223 17.17 -2.80 6.23
N TYR A 224 17.42 -3.98 5.68
CA TYR A 224 17.14 -5.26 6.34
C TYR A 224 17.77 -5.44 7.74
N SER A 225 18.92 -4.82 8.02
CA SER A 225 19.58 -4.90 9.33
C SER A 225 18.85 -4.15 10.44
N SER A 226 18.08 -3.11 10.08
CA SER A 226 17.25 -2.33 11.00
C SER A 226 16.07 -1.75 10.20
N PRO A 227 15.03 -2.56 9.92
CA PRO A 227 13.94 -2.15 9.05
C PRO A 227 13.00 -1.20 9.78
N TRP A 228 13.17 0.11 9.60
CA TRP A 228 12.25 1.17 10.05
C TRP A 228 11.30 1.58 8.88
N HIS A 229 10.43 2.58 9.03
CA HIS A 229 9.60 3.13 7.92
C HIS A 229 8.83 2.08 7.08
N GLN A 230 8.09 1.22 7.77
CA GLN A 230 7.17 0.27 7.16
C GLN A 230 5.77 0.86 7.15
N TYR A 231 5.08 0.76 6.03
CA TYR A 231 3.76 1.40 5.88
C TYR A 231 2.71 0.83 6.85
N ALA A 232 2.78 -0.48 7.12
CA ALA A 232 1.82 -1.18 7.96
C ALA A 232 2.49 -2.22 8.86
N THR A 233 1.83 -2.52 9.98
CA THR A 233 2.24 -3.57 10.92
C THR A 233 1.66 -4.94 10.54
N ASP A 234 0.54 -5.00 9.82
CA ASP A 234 -0.08 -6.25 9.37
C ASP A 234 0.80 -6.98 8.35
N ILE A 235 1.24 -8.20 8.67
CA ILE A 235 2.10 -9.02 7.79
C ILE A 235 1.48 -9.33 6.42
N VAL A 236 0.15 -9.24 6.32
CA VAL A 236 -0.61 -9.57 5.09
C VAL A 236 -0.91 -8.32 4.24
N TRP A 237 -0.53 -7.12 4.71
CA TRP A 237 -0.94 -5.85 4.11
C TRP A 237 -0.61 -5.75 2.61
N SER A 238 0.55 -6.24 2.17
CA SER A 238 0.93 -6.23 0.76
C SER A 238 0.03 -7.12 -0.09
N TYR A 239 -0.30 -8.32 0.40
CA TYR A 239 -1.12 -9.29 -0.31
C TYR A 239 -2.60 -8.91 -0.34
N LYS A 240 -3.11 -8.17 0.64
CA LYS A 240 -4.52 -7.75 0.68
C LYS A 240 -4.94 -6.87 -0.51
N GLN A 241 -3.98 -6.21 -1.16
CA GLN A 241 -4.24 -5.23 -2.21
C GLN A 241 -4.16 -5.82 -3.62
N VAL A 242 -3.37 -6.89 -3.82
CA VAL A 242 -3.01 -7.35 -5.16
C VAL A 242 -4.17 -7.79 -6.04
N THR A 243 -5.24 -8.32 -5.43
CA THR A 243 -6.43 -8.72 -6.20
C THR A 243 -7.10 -7.50 -6.82
N ASN A 244 -7.25 -6.41 -6.07
CA ASN A 244 -7.83 -5.17 -6.60
C ASN A 244 -6.91 -4.53 -7.64
N ILE A 245 -5.60 -4.53 -7.42
CA ILE A 245 -4.64 -4.01 -8.39
C ILE A 245 -4.78 -4.76 -9.70
N LYS A 246 -4.71 -6.10 -9.66
CA LYS A 246 -4.88 -6.92 -10.86
C LYS A 246 -6.21 -6.67 -11.55
N LEU A 247 -7.32 -6.63 -10.81
CA LEU A 247 -8.65 -6.37 -11.37
C LEU A 247 -8.74 -5.04 -12.13
N ILE A 248 -8.07 -3.99 -11.64
CA ILE A 248 -8.04 -2.68 -12.30
C ILE A 248 -7.12 -2.72 -13.52
N MET A 249 -5.95 -3.36 -13.38
CA MET A 249 -4.95 -3.49 -14.45
C MET A 249 -5.49 -4.30 -15.64
N ASP A 250 -6.22 -5.40 -15.37
CA ASP A 250 -6.82 -6.27 -16.39
C ASP A 250 -7.93 -5.56 -17.19
N LYS A 251 -8.43 -4.40 -16.74
CA LYS A 251 -9.36 -3.56 -17.52
C LYS A 251 -8.66 -2.76 -18.61
N HIS A 252 -7.33 -2.74 -18.64
CA HIS A 252 -6.54 -2.12 -19.68
C HIS A 252 -5.91 -3.22 -20.56
N SER A 253 -6.05 -3.10 -21.89
CA SER A 253 -5.47 -4.06 -22.85
C SER A 253 -3.96 -3.88 -23.00
N ASN A 254 -3.25 -4.96 -23.33
CA ASN A 254 -1.81 -4.97 -23.68
C ASN A 254 -0.86 -4.46 -22.60
N VAL A 255 -1.29 -4.53 -21.33
CA VAL A 255 -0.46 -4.14 -20.19
C VAL A 255 0.66 -5.13 -19.99
N LYS A 256 1.88 -4.63 -19.85
CA LYS A 256 3.06 -5.40 -19.44
C LYS A 256 3.66 -4.75 -18.19
N PRO A 257 3.24 -5.14 -16.97
CA PRO A 257 3.75 -4.55 -15.76
C PRO A 257 5.25 -4.79 -15.59
N GLN A 258 5.90 -3.85 -14.91
CA GLN A 258 7.27 -4.00 -14.47
C GLN A 258 7.25 -4.56 -13.06
N PHE A 259 7.88 -5.71 -12.85
CA PHE A 259 8.02 -6.36 -11.55
C PHE A 259 9.47 -6.33 -11.10
N GLU A 260 9.70 -6.06 -9.82
CA GLU A 260 11.02 -6.03 -9.19
C GLU A 260 11.00 -6.94 -7.96
N ILE A 261 11.63 -8.10 -8.09
CA ILE A 261 11.50 -9.22 -7.15
C ILE A 261 12.76 -9.31 -6.27
N PRO A 262 12.63 -9.27 -4.93
CA PRO A 262 13.78 -9.44 -4.05
C PRO A 262 14.31 -10.88 -4.12
N VAL A 263 15.63 -11.01 -4.00
CA VAL A 263 16.33 -12.29 -3.88
C VAL A 263 17.12 -12.26 -2.58
N TYR A 264 16.64 -13.02 -1.60
CA TYR A 264 17.33 -13.21 -0.32
C TYR A 264 18.58 -14.09 -0.51
N LYS A 265 19.56 -13.92 0.39
CA LYS A 265 20.74 -14.80 0.46
C LYS A 265 20.37 -16.23 0.82
#